data_AF-A0A556VWJ7-F1
#
_entry.id   AF-A0A556VWJ7-F1
#
_cell.length_a   1.000
_cell.length_b   1.000
_cell.length_c   1.000
_cell.angle_alpha   90.00
_cell.angle_beta   90.00
_cell.angle_gamma   90.00
#
_symmetry.space_group_name_H-M   'P 1'
#
loop_
_entity.id
_entity.type
_entity.pdbx_description
1 polymer ?
#
loop_
_entity_poly.entity_id
_entity_poly.type
_entity_poly.pdbx_seq_one_letter_code
_entity_poly.pdbx_strand_id
1 'polypeptide(L)'
;MWGKSAAWLQEELESGLNSLLVLDCRSHELYESSHIESAIQLAIPGLMLRRLRKGNLPIRSIIPNHVDKERFIRRCTSDTVLLYDDSGESGAPAAGSASSVLSLLMHRLREDGCRAYYLEGGFNKFQAQYPEHCETNLDSSCPSSSPPVSVLGLSGLKISSDGSDGESDREPSSATESDGSPLPSNQPAFPVQILPYLYLGCAKDSTNLDVLGKYNIKYILNVTPNLPNMFEHDGEFKYKQIPISDHWSQNLSQFFPEAISFIDEARSQKCGILVHCLAGISRSVTVTVAYLMQKLNLSLNDAYDFVKRKKSNISPNFNFMGQLLDFERTLGLNSPTCDNRSPKDQLFFTTPTNHNVFQLDTLESTRDKLRHSAVVNLVINRLLTDPLASFLMFLSSVTQTRSGFGSPPYSLREASVLERLLLPPGLYALHVAAQKDEEEEEEQEEENRDKDEEEEEEDRNEEKKKEQNKSTKA
;
A
#
# COMPACT_ATOMS: atom_id res chain seq x y z
N MET A 1 28.17 -11.10 13.53
CA MET A 1 27.71 -11.15 12.13
C MET A 1 26.28 -11.64 12.13
N TRP A 2 25.37 -10.95 11.44
CA TRP A 2 23.93 -11.24 11.47
C TRP A 2 23.44 -11.98 10.22
N GLY A 3 24.36 -12.27 9.31
CA GLY A 3 24.13 -13.07 8.12
C GLY A 3 24.22 -14.57 8.42
N LYS A 4 23.43 -15.34 7.69
CA LYS A 4 23.48 -16.80 7.63
C LYS A 4 23.73 -17.21 6.20
N SER A 5 24.59 -18.20 6.00
CA SER A 5 24.91 -18.70 4.66
C SER A 5 23.74 -19.52 4.10
N ALA A 6 23.73 -19.68 2.78
CA ALA A 6 22.77 -20.58 2.11
C ALA A 6 22.90 -22.03 2.61
N ALA A 7 24.13 -22.51 2.85
CA ALA A 7 24.37 -23.84 3.42
C ALA A 7 23.75 -24.01 4.82
N TRP A 8 23.88 -22.98 5.69
CA TRP A 8 23.25 -23.03 7.01
C TRP A 8 21.73 -23.13 6.92
N LEU A 9 21.11 -22.38 5.99
CA LEU A 9 19.65 -22.45 5.81
C LEU A 9 19.22 -23.85 5.34
N GLN A 10 19.95 -24.44 4.40
CA GLN A 10 19.64 -25.79 3.92
C GLN A 10 19.74 -26.83 5.04
N GLU A 11 20.79 -26.80 5.88
CA GLU A 11 20.91 -27.68 7.04
C GLU A 11 19.73 -27.54 8.01
N GLU A 12 19.26 -26.31 8.26
CA GLU A 12 18.12 -26.06 9.14
C GLU A 12 16.80 -26.59 8.54
N LEU A 13 16.59 -26.42 7.23
CA LEU A 13 15.41 -26.94 6.53
C LEU A 13 15.38 -28.48 6.55
N GLU A 14 16.53 -29.14 6.37
CA GLU A 14 16.64 -30.61 6.42
C GLU A 14 16.57 -31.17 7.84
N SER A 15 17.00 -30.40 8.84
CA SER A 15 17.02 -30.87 10.24
C SER A 15 15.63 -31.23 10.77
N GLY A 16 14.56 -30.69 10.16
CA GLY A 16 13.17 -30.86 10.60
C GLY A 16 12.90 -30.30 12.00
N LEU A 17 13.87 -29.62 12.60
CA LEU A 17 13.72 -28.94 13.87
C LEU A 17 12.90 -27.68 13.60
N ASN A 18 11.60 -27.75 13.93
CA ASN A 18 10.59 -26.72 13.70
C ASN A 18 10.82 -25.38 14.43
N SER A 19 12.07 -24.93 14.60
CA SER A 19 12.43 -23.66 15.24
C SER A 19 12.94 -22.61 14.25
N LEU A 20 12.46 -22.65 13.00
CA LEU A 20 12.77 -21.68 11.96
C LEU A 20 11.50 -21.05 11.38
N LEU A 21 11.51 -19.72 11.28
CA LEU A 21 10.57 -18.91 10.53
C LEU A 21 11.31 -18.18 9.42
N VAL A 22 10.90 -18.41 8.17
CA VAL A 22 11.48 -17.75 7.01
C VAL A 22 10.53 -16.64 6.54
N LEU A 23 11.04 -15.43 6.35
CA LEU A 23 10.28 -14.27 5.89
C LEU A 23 10.80 -13.81 4.52
N ASP A 24 9.94 -13.82 3.51
CA ASP A 24 10.24 -13.28 2.19
C ASP A 24 9.92 -11.78 2.15
N CYS A 25 10.93 -10.97 1.86
CA CYS A 25 10.82 -9.51 1.78
C CYS A 25 10.68 -8.99 0.35
N ARG A 26 10.60 -9.86 -0.66
CA ARG A 26 10.50 -9.50 -2.09
C ARG A 26 9.08 -9.09 -2.46
N SER A 27 8.88 -8.66 -3.71
CA SER A 27 7.54 -8.33 -4.19
C SER A 27 6.65 -9.57 -4.24
N HIS A 28 5.34 -9.36 -4.16
CA HIS A 28 4.36 -10.43 -4.27
C HIS A 28 4.53 -11.22 -5.59
N GLU A 29 4.88 -10.56 -6.71
CA GLU A 29 5.08 -11.26 -7.97
C GLU A 29 6.29 -12.21 -7.93
N LEU A 30 7.36 -11.84 -7.20
CA LEU A 30 8.54 -12.68 -7.05
C LEU A 30 8.33 -13.83 -6.07
N TYR A 31 7.56 -13.61 -5.00
CA TYR A 31 7.15 -14.67 -4.09
C TYR A 31 6.30 -15.73 -4.80
N GLU A 32 5.28 -15.29 -5.53
CA GLU A 32 4.38 -16.19 -6.28
C GLU A 32 5.10 -16.95 -7.39
N SER A 33 6.15 -16.38 -8.01
CA SER A 33 6.88 -17.12 -9.04
C SER A 33 7.72 -18.24 -8.45
N SER A 34 8.45 -17.96 -7.37
CA SER A 34 9.17 -18.96 -6.59
C SER A 34 9.62 -18.39 -5.26
N HIS A 35 9.55 -19.15 -4.18
CA HIS A 35 10.00 -18.76 -2.85
C HIS A 35 10.58 -19.95 -2.08
N ILE A 36 11.32 -19.69 -1.00
CA ILE A 36 11.85 -20.75 -0.13
C ILE A 36 10.68 -21.46 0.57
N GLU A 37 10.75 -22.78 0.69
CA GLU A 37 9.68 -23.59 1.27
C GLU A 37 9.19 -23.05 2.62
N SER A 38 7.86 -22.99 2.77
CA SER A 38 7.17 -22.53 3.98
C SER A 38 7.42 -21.07 4.39
N ALA A 39 8.04 -20.26 3.52
CA ALA A 39 8.29 -18.84 3.78
C ALA A 39 6.99 -18.05 3.93
N ILE A 40 7.03 -17.02 4.78
CA ILE A 40 5.92 -16.08 4.99
C ILE A 40 6.18 -14.84 4.15
N GLN A 41 5.27 -14.54 3.22
CA GLN A 41 5.35 -13.34 2.41
C GLN A 41 5.05 -12.08 3.23
N LEU A 42 5.96 -11.10 3.16
CA LEU A 42 5.73 -9.77 3.72
C LEU A 42 5.18 -8.82 2.66
N ALA A 43 4.00 -8.27 2.90
CA ALA A 43 3.46 -7.16 2.12
C ALA A 43 4.03 -5.86 2.66
N ILE A 44 5.07 -5.34 2.00
CA ILE A 44 5.70 -4.06 2.38
C ILE A 44 5.39 -2.98 1.33
N PRO A 45 4.13 -2.47 1.25
CA PRO A 45 3.85 -1.27 0.48
C PRO A 45 4.76 -0.12 0.88
N GLY A 46 5.21 0.69 -0.08
CA GLY A 46 6.13 1.80 0.20
C GLY A 46 5.62 2.84 1.22
N LEU A 47 4.30 2.98 1.40
CA LEU A 47 3.71 3.79 2.48
C LEU A 47 4.00 3.24 3.88
N MET A 48 4.06 1.92 4.01
CA MET A 48 4.29 1.23 5.27
C MET A 48 5.76 1.35 5.70
N LEU A 49 6.69 1.48 4.76
CA LEU A 49 8.11 1.75 5.06
C LEU A 49 8.31 3.03 5.89
N ARG A 50 7.53 4.10 5.63
CA ARG A 50 7.63 5.34 6.42
C ARG A 50 7.16 5.15 7.86
N ARG A 51 6.14 4.32 8.08
CA ARG A 51 5.63 4.00 9.42
C ARG A 51 6.53 3.01 10.16
N LEU A 52 7.09 2.03 9.44
CA LEU A 52 8.13 1.12 9.93
C LEU A 52 9.38 1.88 10.38
N ARG A 53 9.90 2.81 9.57
CA ARG A 53 11.05 3.68 9.94
C ARG A 53 10.79 4.53 11.18
N LYS A 54 9.54 4.92 11.41
CA LYS A 54 9.12 5.71 12.58
C LYS A 54 8.75 4.84 13.79
N GLY A 55 8.84 3.51 13.69
CA GLY A 55 8.47 2.57 14.77
C GLY A 55 6.96 2.43 15.03
N ASN A 56 6.10 3.04 14.20
CA ASN A 56 4.65 3.13 14.40
C ASN A 56 3.87 2.04 13.63
N LEU A 57 4.52 0.92 13.33
CA LEU A 57 3.94 -0.18 12.57
C LEU A 57 4.55 -1.52 13.00
N PRO A 58 3.77 -2.40 13.66
CA PRO A 58 4.27 -3.70 14.09
C PRO A 58 4.38 -4.67 12.90
N ILE A 59 5.37 -5.57 12.90
CA ILE A 59 5.63 -6.47 11.76
C ILE A 59 4.47 -7.42 11.46
N ARG A 60 3.73 -7.86 12.48
CA ARG A 60 2.49 -8.65 12.26
C ARG A 60 1.44 -7.94 11.39
N SER A 61 1.52 -6.62 11.20
CA SER A 61 0.57 -5.88 10.36
C SER A 61 0.94 -5.83 8.87
N ILE A 62 2.16 -6.25 8.50
CA ILE A 62 2.61 -6.36 7.11
C ILE A 62 2.49 -7.79 6.57
N ILE A 63 1.95 -8.73 7.35
CA ILE A 63 1.69 -10.10 6.89
C ILE A 63 0.24 -10.15 6.38
N PRO A 64 0.01 -10.34 5.07
CA PRO A 64 -1.33 -10.26 4.48
C PRO A 64 -2.17 -11.51 4.79
N ASN A 65 -1.54 -12.69 4.79
CA ASN A 65 -2.22 -13.96 5.03
C ASN A 65 -2.49 -14.15 6.53
N HIS A 66 -3.74 -14.42 6.91
CA HIS A 66 -4.13 -14.62 8.31
C HIS A 66 -3.47 -15.84 8.96
N VAL A 67 -3.31 -16.94 8.22
CA VAL A 67 -2.67 -18.16 8.72
C VAL A 67 -1.19 -17.90 9.01
N ASP A 68 -0.48 -17.25 8.09
CA ASP A 68 0.92 -16.91 8.27
C ASP A 68 1.12 -15.86 9.36
N LYS A 69 0.18 -14.91 9.49
CA LYS A 69 0.19 -13.92 10.56
C LYS A 69 0.08 -14.59 11.93
N GLU A 70 -0.81 -15.55 12.10
CA GLU A 70 -0.93 -16.34 13.32
C GLU A 70 0.31 -17.19 13.57
N ARG A 71 0.86 -17.83 12.52
CA ARG A 71 2.12 -18.58 12.59
C ARG A 71 3.27 -17.70 13.08
N PHE A 72 3.38 -16.48 12.55
CA PHE A 72 4.38 -15.50 12.97
C PHE A 72 4.16 -15.07 14.42
N ILE A 73 2.95 -14.66 14.81
CA ILE A 73 2.66 -14.19 16.18
C ILE A 73 3.03 -15.26 17.23
N ARG A 74 2.78 -16.54 16.93
CA ARG A 74 3.07 -17.64 17.87
C ARG A 74 4.54 -17.99 17.99
N ARG A 75 5.31 -17.83 16.91
CA ARG A 75 6.68 -18.38 16.80
C ARG A 75 7.78 -17.33 16.73
N CYS A 76 7.47 -16.04 16.51
CA CYS A 76 8.49 -15.02 16.23
C CYS A 76 9.52 -14.81 17.36
N THR A 77 9.13 -15.01 18.62
CA THR A 77 10.01 -14.86 19.80
C THR A 77 10.67 -16.17 20.23
N SER A 78 10.08 -17.32 19.93
CA SER A 78 10.65 -18.64 20.26
C SER A 78 11.65 -19.14 19.22
N ASP A 79 11.39 -18.81 17.95
CA ASP A 79 12.09 -19.40 16.83
C ASP A 79 13.19 -18.48 16.28
N THR A 80 14.07 -19.05 15.48
CA THR A 80 14.96 -18.26 14.64
C THR A 80 14.16 -17.65 13.51
N VAL A 81 14.25 -16.33 13.33
CA VAL A 81 13.61 -15.63 12.22
C VAL A 81 14.67 -15.32 11.17
N LEU A 82 14.51 -15.81 9.95
CA LEU A 82 15.41 -15.55 8.83
C LEU A 82 14.70 -14.69 7.79
N LEU A 83 15.33 -13.61 7.36
CA LEU A 83 14.82 -12.70 6.33
C LEU A 83 15.67 -12.77 5.07
N TYR A 84 15.05 -12.64 3.90
CA TYR A 84 15.79 -12.55 2.65
C TYR A 84 15.12 -11.61 1.64
N ASP A 85 15.94 -11.06 0.75
CA ASP A 85 15.56 -10.31 -0.44
C ASP A 85 16.12 -10.99 -1.71
N ASP A 86 16.16 -10.29 -2.84
CA ASP A 86 16.54 -10.87 -4.14
C ASP A 86 18.06 -11.02 -4.31
N SER A 87 18.83 -9.97 -3.98
CA SER A 87 20.29 -9.92 -4.12
C SER A 87 20.93 -9.38 -2.85
N GLY A 88 21.40 -10.29 -1.99
CA GLY A 88 22.07 -9.95 -0.74
C GLY A 88 23.51 -9.46 -0.93
N GLU A 89 23.74 -8.44 -1.77
CA GLU A 89 25.07 -7.85 -1.94
C GLU A 89 25.43 -6.88 -0.79
N SER A 90 26.38 -7.36 0.01
CA SER A 90 27.56 -6.60 0.45
C SER A 90 27.35 -5.47 1.46
N GLY A 91 27.14 -5.86 2.71
CA GLY A 91 27.51 -5.05 3.86
C GLY A 91 26.77 -5.48 5.10
N ALA A 92 27.48 -6.03 6.09
CA ALA A 92 26.99 -5.98 7.45
C ALA A 92 26.50 -4.56 7.71
N PRO A 93 25.28 -4.34 8.25
CA PRO A 93 24.83 -2.99 8.53
C PRO A 93 25.87 -2.39 9.48
N ALA A 94 26.68 -1.47 8.96
CA ALA A 94 27.51 -0.63 9.81
C ALA A 94 26.53 -0.02 10.80
N ALA A 95 26.78 -0.25 12.10
CA ALA A 95 25.89 0.17 13.17
C ALA A 95 25.54 1.66 12.96
N GLY A 96 24.33 1.93 12.45
CA GLY A 96 23.85 3.29 12.17
C GLY A 96 23.30 3.60 10.76
N SER A 97 23.49 2.76 9.73
CA SER A 97 22.90 3.06 8.40
C SER A 97 21.63 2.23 8.12
N ALA A 98 20.47 2.80 8.44
CA ALA A 98 19.15 2.22 8.19
C ALA A 98 18.69 2.35 6.72
N SER A 99 19.58 2.13 5.74
CA SER A 99 19.31 2.44 4.33
C SER A 99 18.46 1.38 3.62
N SER A 100 18.54 0.10 4.00
CA SER A 100 17.79 -0.99 3.36
C SER A 100 16.54 -1.43 4.16
N VAL A 101 15.50 -1.88 3.44
CA VAL A 101 14.26 -2.42 4.04
C VAL A 101 14.58 -3.61 4.93
N LEU A 102 15.48 -4.49 4.49
CA LEU A 102 15.96 -5.64 5.23
C LEU A 102 16.58 -5.23 6.58
N SER A 103 17.41 -4.18 6.60
CA SER A 103 18.03 -3.65 7.83
C SER A 103 16.99 -3.07 8.80
N LEU A 104 15.95 -2.41 8.29
CA LEU A 104 14.87 -1.86 9.10
C LEU A 104 14.02 -2.94 9.76
N LEU A 105 13.64 -3.98 9.00
CA LEU A 105 12.91 -5.12 9.53
C LEU A 105 13.74 -5.89 10.55
N MET A 106 15.04 -6.08 10.27
CA MET A 106 15.99 -6.70 11.19
C MET A 106 16.04 -5.98 12.53
N HIS A 107 16.18 -4.65 12.50
CA HIS A 107 16.22 -3.83 13.69
C HIS A 107 14.91 -3.97 14.48
N ARG A 108 13.77 -3.86 13.79
CA ARG A 108 12.47 -3.87 14.45
C ARG A 108 12.12 -5.23 15.05
N LEU A 109 12.42 -6.33 14.36
CA LEU A 109 12.23 -7.68 14.90
C LEU A 109 13.03 -7.86 16.20
N ARG A 110 14.24 -7.30 16.26
CA ARG A 110 15.10 -7.39 17.44
C ARG A 110 14.61 -6.49 18.58
N GLU A 111 14.11 -5.30 18.29
CA GLU A 111 13.40 -4.47 19.28
C GLU A 111 12.20 -5.23 19.87
N ASP A 112 11.49 -5.98 19.04
CA ASP A 112 10.35 -6.82 19.43
C ASP A 112 10.79 -8.17 20.07
N GLY A 113 12.09 -8.36 20.33
CA GLY A 113 12.64 -9.53 21.05
C GLY A 113 12.88 -10.79 20.20
N CYS A 114 12.77 -10.71 18.87
CA CYS A 114 12.94 -11.86 17.98
C CYS A 114 14.42 -12.14 17.68
N ARG A 115 14.76 -13.43 17.49
CA ARG A 115 16.10 -13.87 17.06
C ARG A 115 16.24 -13.78 15.53
N ALA A 116 16.35 -12.55 15.02
CA ALA A 116 16.32 -12.29 13.57
C ALA A 116 17.70 -12.32 12.89
N TYR A 117 17.81 -12.94 11.72
CA TYR A 117 19.03 -13.03 10.89
C TYR A 117 18.68 -12.81 9.41
N TYR A 118 19.65 -12.48 8.56
CA TYR A 118 19.42 -12.35 7.12
C TYR A 118 20.16 -13.43 6.33
N LEU A 119 19.63 -13.78 5.16
CA LEU A 119 20.25 -14.74 4.25
C LEU A 119 21.32 -14.05 3.39
N GLU A 120 22.56 -14.50 3.49
CA GLU A 120 23.68 -13.96 2.73
C GLU A 120 23.58 -14.34 1.26
N GLY A 121 23.56 -13.32 0.39
CA GLY A 121 23.37 -13.48 -1.06
C GLY A 121 21.91 -13.61 -1.50
N GLY A 122 20.95 -13.51 -0.56
CA GLY A 122 19.51 -13.45 -0.87
C GLY A 122 18.96 -14.72 -1.53
N PHE A 123 17.76 -14.60 -2.09
CA PHE A 123 17.02 -15.68 -2.73
C PHE A 123 17.78 -16.26 -3.92
N ASN A 124 18.32 -15.41 -4.80
CA ASN A 124 18.97 -15.86 -6.04
C ASN A 124 20.15 -16.80 -5.77
N LYS A 125 20.96 -16.51 -4.75
CA LYS A 125 22.07 -17.38 -4.37
C LYS A 125 21.58 -18.70 -3.76
N PHE A 126 20.54 -18.65 -2.94
CA PHE A 126 19.97 -19.84 -2.32
C PHE A 126 19.32 -20.75 -3.36
N GLN A 127 18.45 -20.21 -4.23
CA GLN A 127 17.80 -20.95 -5.30
C GLN A 127 18.81 -21.58 -6.27
N ALA A 128 19.92 -20.90 -6.56
CA ALA A 128 20.97 -21.44 -7.42
C ALA A 128 21.74 -22.62 -6.80
N GLN A 129 21.81 -22.69 -5.46
CA GLN A 129 22.54 -23.74 -4.72
C GLN A 129 21.63 -24.89 -4.29
N TYR A 130 20.38 -24.60 -3.93
CA TYR A 130 19.43 -25.51 -3.30
C TYR A 130 18.01 -25.35 -3.90
N PRO A 131 17.82 -25.60 -5.20
CA PRO A 131 16.53 -25.42 -5.87
C PRO A 131 15.42 -26.32 -5.33
N GLU A 132 15.76 -27.49 -4.77
CA GLU A 132 14.83 -28.45 -4.16
C GLU A 132 14.09 -27.91 -2.93
N HIS A 133 14.63 -26.87 -2.28
CA HIS A 133 14.02 -26.21 -1.14
C HIS A 133 13.24 -24.93 -1.53
N CYS A 134 12.95 -24.75 -2.82
CA CYS A 134 12.17 -23.64 -3.33
C CYS A 134 10.84 -24.14 -3.92
N GLU A 135 9.73 -23.58 -3.46
CA GLU A 135 8.42 -23.78 -4.06
C GLU A 135 8.34 -22.96 -5.36
N THR A 136 7.77 -23.54 -6.42
CA THR A 136 7.49 -22.87 -7.71
C THR A 136 6.06 -23.17 -8.11
N ASN A 137 5.29 -22.16 -8.52
CA ASN A 137 3.86 -22.27 -8.85
C ASN A 137 3.54 -23.06 -10.16
N LEU A 138 4.42 -23.95 -10.61
CA LEU A 138 4.19 -24.81 -11.77
C LEU A 138 3.25 -25.99 -11.48
N ASP A 139 3.04 -26.34 -10.20
CA ASP A 139 2.18 -27.46 -9.80
C ASP A 139 1.05 -27.00 -8.88
N SER A 140 -0.08 -26.59 -9.48
CA SER A 140 -1.36 -26.53 -8.77
C SER A 140 -2.50 -26.93 -9.70
N SER A 141 -2.52 -28.21 -10.05
CA SER A 141 -3.73 -28.91 -10.50
C SER A 141 -3.60 -30.43 -10.28
N CYS A 142 -4.39 -30.93 -9.32
CA CYS A 142 -4.87 -32.30 -9.14
C CYS A 142 -4.05 -33.30 -8.28
N PRO A 143 -4.70 -34.03 -7.34
CA PRO A 143 -4.14 -35.17 -6.65
C PRO A 143 -4.52 -36.48 -7.37
N SER A 144 -3.56 -37.27 -7.86
CA SER A 144 -3.64 -38.75 -7.80
C SER A 144 -2.36 -39.42 -8.30
N SER A 145 -1.89 -40.35 -7.47
CA SER A 145 -1.01 -41.49 -7.72
C SER A 145 -0.67 -41.92 -9.17
N SER A 146 0.64 -42.14 -9.35
CA SER A 146 1.39 -43.07 -10.23
C SER A 146 2.06 -42.54 -11.54
N PRO A 147 3.28 -43.00 -11.88
CA PRO A 147 4.20 -42.39 -12.88
C PRO A 147 4.17 -43.16 -14.24
N PRO A 148 5.07 -42.95 -15.24
CA PRO A 148 5.96 -41.84 -15.67
C PRO A 148 5.70 -41.44 -17.16
N VAL A 149 6.42 -40.45 -17.76
CA VAL A 149 7.30 -40.56 -18.97
C VAL A 149 8.02 -39.22 -19.21
N SER A 150 9.34 -39.26 -19.37
CA SER A 150 10.24 -38.14 -19.66
C SER A 150 10.09 -37.58 -21.09
N VAL A 151 10.01 -36.25 -21.25
CA VAL A 151 10.41 -35.54 -22.48
C VAL A 151 11.04 -34.17 -22.16
N LEU A 152 12.37 -34.15 -22.29
CA LEU A 152 13.25 -33.12 -22.88
C LEU A 152 12.89 -31.63 -22.76
N GLY A 153 13.77 -30.89 -22.07
CA GLY A 153 14.29 -29.62 -22.59
C GLY A 153 14.34 -28.44 -21.61
N LEU A 154 15.47 -28.27 -20.91
CA LEU A 154 16.32 -27.04 -20.97
C LEU A 154 17.53 -27.13 -20.00
N SER A 155 18.31 -28.20 -20.06
CA SER A 155 19.67 -28.22 -19.52
C SER A 155 20.64 -27.79 -20.61
N GLY A 156 20.90 -26.49 -20.77
CA GLY A 156 21.96 -26.10 -21.70
C GLY A 156 22.13 -24.64 -22.12
N LEU A 157 21.84 -23.63 -21.30
CA LEU A 157 22.33 -22.28 -21.59
C LEU A 157 23.02 -21.67 -20.36
N LYS A 158 24.32 -21.97 -20.24
CA LYS A 158 25.26 -21.13 -19.50
C LYS A 158 25.74 -20.02 -20.43
N ILE A 159 25.63 -18.79 -19.94
CA ILE A 159 26.35 -17.63 -20.46
C ILE A 159 27.78 -17.70 -19.90
N SER A 160 28.78 -17.61 -20.77
CA SER A 160 30.15 -17.27 -20.37
C SER A 160 30.74 -16.34 -21.43
N SER A 161 31.13 -15.15 -20.98
CA SER A 161 31.83 -14.14 -21.75
C SER A 161 33.31 -14.49 -21.91
N ASP A 162 33.77 -14.22 -23.13
CA ASP A 162 35.03 -13.62 -23.58
C ASP A 162 36.38 -14.37 -23.43
N GLY A 163 37.18 -14.29 -24.51
CA GLY A 163 38.63 -14.45 -24.48
C GLY A 163 39.27 -15.47 -25.45
N SER A 164 39.60 -15.00 -26.66
CA SER A 164 40.83 -15.30 -27.43
C SER A 164 40.89 -16.52 -28.40
N ASP A 165 41.18 -16.13 -29.66
CA ASP A 165 42.02 -16.73 -30.72
C ASP A 165 41.68 -18.10 -31.34
N GLY A 166 41.43 -18.09 -32.66
CA GLY A 166 41.50 -19.32 -33.48
C GLY A 166 40.71 -19.27 -34.79
N GLU A 167 41.39 -18.81 -35.83
CA GLU A 167 41.12 -18.93 -37.27
C GLU A 167 40.48 -20.27 -37.72
N SER A 168 39.38 -20.24 -38.49
CA SER A 168 39.27 -20.94 -39.80
C SER A 168 37.89 -20.79 -40.45
N ASP A 169 37.93 -20.59 -41.77
CA ASP A 169 36.84 -20.45 -42.73
C ASP A 169 35.78 -21.58 -42.74
N ARG A 170 34.51 -21.20 -42.99
CA ARG A 170 33.67 -21.63 -44.14
C ARG A 170 32.15 -21.45 -43.85
N GLU A 171 31.54 -20.53 -44.57
CA GLU A 171 30.15 -20.60 -45.07
C GLU A 171 30.20 -21.18 -46.52
N PRO A 172 29.10 -21.57 -47.22
CA PRO A 172 27.68 -21.24 -46.98
C PRO A 172 26.63 -22.34 -47.26
N SER A 173 25.37 -21.95 -47.04
CA SER A 173 24.14 -22.31 -47.80
C SER A 173 23.35 -23.55 -47.39
N SER A 174 22.07 -23.35 -47.05
CA SER A 174 20.95 -23.60 -47.96
C SER A 174 19.60 -23.38 -47.27
N ALA A 175 18.72 -22.64 -47.96
CA ALA A 175 17.35 -22.36 -47.61
C ALA A 175 16.47 -23.62 -47.56
N THR A 176 15.52 -23.65 -46.62
CA THR A 176 14.18 -24.17 -46.87
C THR A 176 13.18 -23.38 -46.03
N GLU A 177 12.33 -22.63 -46.71
CA GLU A 177 11.05 -22.15 -46.20
C GLU A 177 10.18 -23.35 -45.82
N SER A 178 9.49 -23.29 -44.68
CA SER A 178 8.26 -24.07 -44.50
C SER A 178 7.35 -23.37 -43.50
N ASP A 179 6.41 -22.65 -44.09
CA ASP A 179 4.99 -22.62 -43.81
C ASP A 179 4.53 -22.25 -42.39
N GLY A 180 3.87 -21.10 -42.34
CA GLY A 180 3.22 -20.58 -41.15
C GLY A 180 1.97 -21.38 -40.80
N SER A 181 1.74 -21.52 -39.51
CA SER A 181 0.39 -21.62 -38.97
C SER A 181 0.32 -20.76 -37.72
N PRO A 182 -0.57 -19.74 -37.68
CA PRO A 182 -0.66 -18.83 -36.56
C PRO A 182 -1.47 -19.51 -35.47
N LEU A 183 -0.80 -19.89 -34.38
CA LEU A 183 -1.51 -20.08 -33.11
C LEU A 183 -1.97 -18.68 -32.65
N PRO A 184 -3.27 -18.47 -32.37
CA PRO A 184 -3.75 -17.17 -31.91
C PRO A 184 -3.19 -16.94 -30.51
N SER A 185 -2.09 -16.18 -30.43
CA SER A 185 -1.72 -15.55 -29.17
C SER A 185 -2.87 -14.61 -28.81
N ASN A 186 -3.70 -15.01 -27.86
CA ASN A 186 -4.75 -14.15 -27.31
C ASN A 186 -4.17 -12.98 -26.47
N GLN A 187 -2.90 -12.65 -26.67
CA GLN A 187 -2.23 -11.47 -26.16
C GLN A 187 -2.50 -10.33 -27.15
N PRO A 188 -3.11 -9.22 -26.72
CA PRO A 188 -3.30 -8.07 -27.61
C PRO A 188 -1.93 -7.63 -28.16
N ALA A 189 -1.86 -7.40 -29.47
CA ALA A 189 -0.64 -6.91 -30.11
C ALA A 189 -0.22 -5.59 -29.44
N PHE A 190 1.04 -5.53 -29.00
CA PHE A 190 1.62 -4.32 -28.42
C PHE A 190 2.27 -3.46 -29.52
N PRO A 191 2.24 -2.12 -29.39
CA PRO A 191 1.55 -1.34 -28.36
C PRO A 191 0.02 -1.32 -28.57
N VAL A 192 -0.72 -1.15 -27.48
CA VAL A 192 -2.19 -1.18 -27.50
C VAL A 192 -2.74 0.16 -27.98
N GLN A 193 -3.59 0.15 -29.01
CA GLN A 193 -4.25 1.36 -29.49
C GLN A 193 -5.41 1.78 -28.58
N ILE A 194 -5.25 2.88 -27.86
CA ILE A 194 -6.25 3.42 -26.93
C ILE A 194 -7.26 4.29 -27.68
N LEU A 195 -6.80 5.18 -28.54
CA LEU A 195 -7.63 5.97 -29.46
C LEU A 195 -6.96 6.01 -30.84
N PRO A 196 -7.65 6.47 -31.90
CA PRO A 196 -6.97 6.83 -33.13
C PRO A 196 -5.75 7.73 -32.83
N TYR A 197 -4.60 7.28 -33.31
CA TYR A 197 -3.28 7.90 -33.13
C TYR A 197 -2.71 7.92 -31.71
N LEU A 198 -3.33 7.27 -30.71
CA LEU A 198 -2.80 7.16 -29.34
C LEU A 198 -2.56 5.69 -28.97
N TYR A 199 -1.30 5.38 -28.71
CA TYR A 199 -0.84 4.04 -28.37
C TYR A 199 -0.22 4.01 -26.97
N LEU A 200 -0.50 2.94 -26.22
CA LEU A 200 0.03 2.69 -24.89
C LEU A 200 0.95 1.47 -24.92
N GLY A 201 2.18 1.63 -24.44
CA GLY A 201 3.18 0.56 -24.48
C GLY A 201 4.19 0.57 -23.34
N CYS A 202 5.21 -0.26 -23.51
CA CYS A 202 6.34 -0.49 -22.61
C CYS A 202 7.67 -0.08 -23.27
N ALA A 203 8.78 -0.28 -22.57
CA ALA A 203 10.12 0.05 -23.08
C ALA A 203 10.51 -0.73 -24.34
N LYS A 204 10.02 -1.97 -24.49
CA LYS A 204 10.30 -2.76 -25.70
C LYS A 204 9.65 -2.13 -26.93
N ASP A 205 8.43 -1.62 -26.78
CA ASP A 205 7.68 -0.98 -27.87
C ASP A 205 8.35 0.32 -28.32
N SER A 206 8.94 1.09 -27.40
CA SER A 206 9.62 2.35 -27.73
C SER A 206 10.94 2.17 -28.47
N THR A 207 11.47 0.96 -28.52
CA THR A 207 12.75 0.64 -29.19
C THR A 207 12.58 -0.19 -30.46
N ASN A 208 11.33 -0.46 -30.88
CA ASN A 208 11.02 -1.28 -32.04
C ASN A 208 10.62 -0.42 -33.24
N LEU A 209 11.56 -0.16 -34.15
CA LEU A 209 11.34 0.68 -35.34
C LEU A 209 10.25 0.13 -36.27
N ASP A 210 10.15 -1.20 -36.43
CA ASP A 210 9.15 -1.81 -37.30
C ASP A 210 7.73 -1.53 -36.80
N VAL A 211 7.53 -1.65 -35.49
CA VAL A 211 6.26 -1.36 -34.82
C VAL A 211 5.94 0.13 -34.87
N LEU A 212 6.92 0.99 -34.59
CA LEU A 212 6.76 2.44 -34.68
C LEU A 212 6.37 2.88 -36.10
N GLY A 213 7.06 2.35 -37.12
CA GLY A 213 6.76 2.60 -38.53
C GLY A 213 5.39 2.09 -38.94
N LYS A 214 5.05 0.84 -38.58
CA LYS A 214 3.75 0.20 -38.89
C LYS A 214 2.55 1.02 -38.42
N TYR A 215 2.64 1.65 -37.24
CA TYR A 215 1.56 2.45 -36.66
C TYR A 215 1.68 3.96 -36.95
N ASN A 216 2.60 4.35 -37.82
CA ASN A 216 2.94 5.75 -38.13
C ASN A 216 3.17 6.58 -36.86
N ILE A 217 3.89 6.02 -35.90
CA ILE A 217 4.25 6.69 -34.66
C ILE A 217 5.43 7.61 -34.95
N LYS A 218 5.25 8.90 -34.69
CA LYS A 218 6.29 9.94 -34.84
C LYS A 218 6.51 10.73 -33.55
N TYR A 219 5.67 10.52 -32.55
CA TYR A 219 5.77 11.14 -31.23
C TYR A 219 5.95 10.05 -30.16
N ILE A 220 6.88 10.25 -29.24
CA ILE A 220 7.13 9.30 -28.15
C ILE A 220 7.19 10.06 -26.83
N LEU A 221 6.27 9.73 -25.92
CA LEU A 221 6.22 10.24 -24.55
C LEU A 221 6.79 9.20 -23.60
N ASN A 222 8.02 9.45 -23.15
CA ASN A 222 8.77 8.59 -22.23
C ASN A 222 8.53 9.00 -20.78
N VAL A 223 7.73 8.24 -20.04
CA VAL A 223 7.40 8.53 -18.63
C VAL A 223 8.35 7.76 -17.70
N THR A 224 9.66 7.92 -17.90
CA THR A 224 10.70 7.32 -17.05
C THR A 224 11.89 8.26 -16.86
N PRO A 225 12.60 8.18 -15.72
CA PRO A 225 13.79 9.01 -15.49
C PRO A 225 15.06 8.45 -16.14
N ASN A 226 15.08 7.16 -16.46
CA ASN A 226 16.31 6.42 -16.71
C ASN A 226 16.34 5.64 -18.04
N LEU A 227 15.22 5.58 -18.79
CA LEU A 227 15.26 4.98 -20.12
C LEU A 227 15.65 6.03 -21.16
N PRO A 228 16.54 5.68 -22.11
CA PRO A 228 16.95 6.57 -23.18
C PRO A 228 15.84 6.78 -24.22
N ASN A 229 15.87 7.94 -24.87
CA ASN A 229 15.10 8.21 -26.07
C ASN A 229 15.89 7.69 -27.29
N MET A 230 15.71 6.42 -27.64
CA MET A 230 16.60 5.70 -28.57
C MET A 230 16.81 6.37 -29.93
N PHE A 231 15.78 7.02 -30.47
CA PHE A 231 15.77 7.55 -31.84
C PHE A 231 15.67 9.08 -31.89
N GLU A 232 16.01 9.77 -30.80
CA GLU A 232 15.85 11.24 -30.70
C GLU A 232 16.72 12.02 -31.70
N HIS A 233 17.88 11.47 -32.04
CA HIS A 233 18.84 12.11 -32.94
C HIS A 233 18.62 11.79 -34.43
N ASP A 234 17.70 10.87 -34.75
CA ASP A 234 17.44 10.41 -36.12
C ASP A 234 16.56 11.40 -36.90
N GLY A 235 16.01 12.42 -36.24
CA GLY A 235 15.20 13.48 -36.85
C GLY A 235 13.77 13.08 -37.24
N GLU A 236 13.44 11.78 -37.20
CA GLU A 236 12.11 11.27 -37.54
C GLU A 236 11.11 11.28 -36.38
N PHE A 237 11.59 11.30 -35.13
CA PHE A 237 10.77 11.17 -33.93
C PHE A 237 10.88 12.42 -33.06
N LYS A 238 9.73 12.92 -32.62
CA LYS A 238 9.66 13.95 -31.59
C LYS A 238 9.48 13.28 -30.23
N TYR A 239 10.42 13.51 -29.32
CA TYR A 239 10.37 12.99 -27.96
C TYR A 239 9.92 14.05 -26.95
N LYS A 240 9.27 13.58 -25.89
CA LYS A 240 9.16 14.30 -24.62
C LYS A 240 9.41 13.28 -23.51
N GLN A 241 10.25 13.64 -22.55
CA GLN A 241 10.53 12.82 -21.39
C GLN A 241 9.95 13.46 -20.12
N ILE A 242 9.19 12.67 -19.36
CA ILE A 242 8.70 13.01 -18.02
C ILE A 242 9.47 12.11 -17.04
N PRO A 243 10.49 12.63 -16.35
CA PRO A 243 11.43 11.82 -15.58
C PRO A 243 10.87 11.38 -14.22
N ILE A 244 9.82 10.56 -14.23
CA ILE A 244 9.12 10.08 -13.03
C ILE A 244 9.32 8.57 -12.81
N SER A 245 9.80 8.22 -11.62
CA SER A 245 9.90 6.83 -11.17
C SER A 245 8.53 6.28 -10.76
N ASP A 246 8.37 4.95 -10.80
CA ASP A 246 7.11 4.29 -10.43
C ASP A 246 7.00 4.13 -8.91
N HIS A 247 6.96 5.27 -8.21
CA HIS A 247 7.12 5.29 -6.77
C HIS A 247 6.09 6.19 -6.09
N TRP A 248 5.68 5.79 -4.90
CA TRP A 248 4.63 6.45 -4.12
C TRP A 248 4.95 7.90 -3.72
N SER A 249 6.22 8.28 -3.74
CA SER A 249 6.65 9.64 -3.38
C SER A 249 6.62 10.61 -4.55
N GLN A 250 6.30 10.15 -5.76
CA GLN A 250 6.38 10.95 -6.97
C GLN A 250 5.08 11.69 -7.23
N ASN A 251 5.19 12.93 -7.67
CA ASN A 251 4.07 13.72 -8.14
C ASN A 251 4.07 13.69 -9.68
N LEU A 252 3.19 12.86 -10.25
CA LEU A 252 3.00 12.74 -11.70
C LEU A 252 1.94 13.73 -12.21
N SER A 253 0.94 14.09 -11.39
CA SER A 253 -0.15 14.99 -11.82
C SER A 253 0.30 16.38 -12.21
N GLN A 254 1.38 16.89 -11.62
CA GLN A 254 1.98 18.17 -12.04
C GLN A 254 2.39 18.20 -13.52
N PHE A 255 2.63 17.02 -14.13
CA PHE A 255 3.02 16.90 -15.54
C PHE A 255 1.84 16.59 -16.47
N PHE A 256 0.63 16.40 -15.95
CA PHE A 256 -0.54 16.13 -16.81
C PHE A 256 -0.77 17.20 -17.88
N PRO A 257 -0.70 18.52 -17.58
CA PRO A 257 -0.92 19.54 -18.61
C PRO A 257 0.06 19.42 -19.79
N GLU A 258 1.35 19.20 -19.52
CA GLU A 258 2.34 19.08 -20.59
C GLU A 258 2.24 17.76 -21.36
N ALA A 259 1.90 16.66 -20.68
CA ALA A 259 1.71 15.37 -21.30
C ALA A 259 0.51 15.39 -22.25
N ILE A 260 -0.59 15.98 -21.78
CA ILE A 260 -1.86 16.08 -22.53
C ILE A 260 -1.68 16.99 -23.74
N SER A 261 -0.99 18.12 -23.58
CA SER A 261 -0.64 19.01 -24.70
C SER A 261 0.20 18.29 -25.76
N PHE A 262 1.19 17.50 -25.35
CA PHE A 262 2.04 16.75 -26.29
C PHE A 262 1.28 15.63 -27.02
N ILE A 263 0.36 14.94 -26.33
CA ILE A 263 -0.53 13.96 -26.97
C ILE A 263 -1.45 14.65 -27.97
N ASP A 264 -2.04 15.78 -27.62
CA ASP A 264 -2.92 16.53 -28.52
C ASP A 264 -2.17 17.07 -29.75
N GLU A 265 -0.94 17.53 -29.59
CA GLU A 265 -0.09 17.95 -30.71
C GLU A 265 0.04 16.83 -31.75
N ALA A 266 0.47 15.64 -31.32
CA ALA A 266 0.64 14.49 -32.22
C ALA A 266 -0.66 14.11 -32.92
N ARG A 267 -1.75 13.99 -32.16
CA ARG A 267 -3.06 13.58 -32.68
C ARG A 267 -3.66 14.62 -33.63
N SER A 268 -3.43 15.92 -33.40
CA SER A 268 -3.89 16.99 -34.30
C SER A 268 -3.23 16.92 -35.69
N GLN A 269 -1.99 16.42 -35.74
CA GLN A 269 -1.24 16.19 -36.98
C GLN A 269 -1.56 14.84 -37.63
N LYS A 270 -2.46 14.03 -37.04
CA LYS A 270 -2.74 12.64 -37.45
C LYS A 270 -1.50 11.75 -37.44
N CYS A 271 -0.55 12.06 -36.56
CA CYS A 271 0.63 11.25 -36.30
C CYS A 271 0.39 10.39 -35.06
N GLY A 272 0.83 9.13 -35.10
CA GLY A 272 0.78 8.27 -33.93
C GLY A 272 1.68 8.79 -32.81
N ILE A 273 1.17 8.74 -31.58
CA ILE A 273 1.96 8.92 -30.36
C ILE A 273 1.97 7.65 -29.52
N LEU A 274 3.17 7.25 -29.09
CA LEU A 274 3.38 6.21 -28.10
C LEU A 274 3.61 6.84 -26.72
N VAL A 275 2.73 6.54 -25.77
CA VAL A 275 2.95 6.83 -24.35
C VAL A 275 3.47 5.56 -23.68
N HIS A 276 4.71 5.59 -23.18
CA HIS A 276 5.33 4.41 -22.58
C HIS A 276 6.01 4.71 -21.24
N CYS A 277 6.18 3.64 -20.47
CA CYS A 277 7.09 3.61 -19.34
C CYS A 277 7.92 2.31 -19.41
N LEU A 278 8.43 1.80 -18.29
CA LEU A 278 9.18 0.54 -18.30
C LEU A 278 8.29 -0.65 -18.69
N ALA A 279 7.26 -0.94 -17.90
CA ALA A 279 6.39 -2.11 -18.08
C ALA A 279 5.08 -1.82 -18.83
N GLY A 280 4.72 -0.55 -19.00
CA GLY A 280 3.44 -0.16 -19.59
C GLY A 280 2.22 -0.43 -18.70
N ILE A 281 2.41 -0.49 -17.37
CA ILE A 281 1.36 -0.92 -16.41
C ILE A 281 0.85 0.22 -15.52
N SER A 282 1.75 1.11 -15.07
CA SER A 282 1.42 2.14 -14.08
C SER A 282 1.58 3.56 -14.63
N ARG A 283 2.80 4.13 -14.70
CA ARG A 283 3.04 5.53 -15.12
C ARG A 283 2.39 5.94 -16.45
N SER A 284 2.66 5.19 -17.53
CA SER A 284 2.10 5.49 -18.85
C SER A 284 0.58 5.32 -18.90
N VAL A 285 0.03 4.37 -18.11
CA VAL A 285 -1.41 4.21 -17.92
C VAL A 285 -1.99 5.42 -17.23
N THR A 286 -1.38 5.91 -16.14
CA THR A 286 -1.85 7.09 -15.41
C THR A 286 -1.96 8.30 -16.33
N VAL A 287 -0.92 8.59 -17.12
CA VAL A 287 -0.94 9.68 -18.10
C VAL A 287 -2.05 9.49 -19.14
N THR A 288 -2.22 8.25 -19.63
CA THR A 288 -3.26 7.92 -20.60
C THR A 288 -4.67 8.11 -20.03
N VAL A 289 -4.90 7.70 -18.79
CA VAL A 289 -6.20 7.89 -18.10
C VAL A 289 -6.47 9.37 -17.87
N ALA A 290 -5.49 10.14 -17.39
CA ALA A 290 -5.61 11.59 -17.25
C ALA A 290 -5.96 12.28 -18.58
N TYR A 291 -5.33 11.85 -19.68
CA TYR A 291 -5.64 12.33 -21.02
C TYR A 291 -7.09 12.04 -21.41
N LEU A 292 -7.59 10.82 -21.18
CA LEU A 292 -8.97 10.46 -21.51
C LEU A 292 -9.97 11.26 -20.66
N MET A 293 -9.69 11.46 -19.38
CA MET A 293 -10.54 12.27 -18.49
C MET A 293 -10.67 13.70 -19.01
N GLN A 294 -9.55 14.35 -19.33
CA GLN A 294 -9.57 15.73 -19.81
C GLN A 294 -10.12 15.86 -21.23
N LYS A 295 -9.74 14.96 -22.15
CA LYS A 295 -10.06 15.10 -23.57
C LYS A 295 -11.47 14.66 -23.93
N LEU A 296 -11.99 13.65 -23.23
CA LEU A 296 -13.29 13.05 -23.50
C LEU A 296 -14.31 13.33 -22.38
N ASN A 297 -13.95 14.16 -21.40
CA ASN A 297 -14.78 14.47 -20.24
C ASN A 297 -15.27 13.21 -19.50
N LEU A 298 -14.43 12.19 -19.42
CA LEU A 298 -14.74 10.93 -18.75
C LEU A 298 -14.41 11.00 -17.26
N SER A 299 -15.28 10.45 -16.42
CA SER A 299 -14.95 10.18 -15.01
C SER A 299 -13.70 9.30 -14.92
N LEU A 300 -13.01 9.31 -13.78
CA LEU A 300 -11.87 8.43 -13.54
C LEU A 300 -12.26 6.97 -13.76
N ASN A 301 -13.41 6.55 -13.25
CA ASN A 301 -13.91 5.17 -13.40
C ASN A 301 -14.09 4.83 -14.89
N ASP A 302 -14.79 5.67 -15.65
CA ASP A 302 -15.08 5.39 -17.05
C ASP A 302 -13.79 5.42 -17.91
N ALA A 303 -12.86 6.34 -17.62
CA ALA A 303 -11.57 6.43 -18.29
C ALA A 303 -10.65 5.23 -17.95
N TYR A 304 -10.60 4.82 -16.69
CA TYR A 304 -9.84 3.64 -16.26
C TYR A 304 -10.38 2.37 -16.90
N ASP A 305 -11.69 2.16 -16.84
CA ASP A 305 -12.36 0.99 -17.42
C ASP A 305 -12.18 0.95 -18.94
N PHE A 306 -12.17 2.11 -19.61
CA PHE A 306 -11.88 2.21 -21.03
C PHE A 306 -10.50 1.65 -21.37
N VAL A 307 -9.47 1.99 -20.58
CA VAL A 307 -8.12 1.44 -20.77
C VAL A 307 -8.07 -0.03 -20.37
N LYS A 308 -8.74 -0.43 -19.27
CA LYS A 308 -8.75 -1.80 -18.74
C LYS A 308 -9.33 -2.80 -19.73
N ARG A 309 -10.41 -2.44 -20.43
CA ARG A 309 -11.03 -3.27 -21.48
C ARG A 309 -10.09 -3.51 -22.67
N LYS A 310 -9.16 -2.59 -22.94
CA LYS A 310 -8.17 -2.71 -24.03
C LYS A 310 -6.87 -3.37 -23.58
N LYS A 311 -6.51 -3.21 -22.30
CA LYS A 311 -5.31 -3.76 -21.68
C LYS A 311 -5.62 -4.23 -20.26
N SER A 312 -5.84 -5.53 -20.11
CA SER A 312 -6.31 -6.13 -18.86
C SER A 312 -5.30 -6.06 -17.71
N ASN A 313 -4.00 -5.98 -17.98
CA ASN A 313 -2.95 -5.95 -16.96
C ASN A 313 -2.57 -4.54 -16.49
N ILE A 314 -3.36 -3.49 -16.78
CA ILE A 314 -3.10 -2.17 -16.19
C ILE A 314 -3.27 -2.20 -14.67
N SER A 315 -2.38 -1.49 -13.98
CA SER A 315 -2.37 -1.33 -12.52
C SER A 315 -1.53 -0.11 -12.13
N PRO A 316 -2.07 1.12 -12.25
CA PRO A 316 -1.46 2.32 -11.68
C PRO A 316 -1.16 2.14 -10.20
N ASN A 317 0.01 2.61 -9.75
CA ASN A 317 0.32 2.68 -8.34
C ASN A 317 -0.78 3.49 -7.59
N PHE A 318 -1.14 3.07 -6.38
CA PHE A 318 -2.17 3.71 -5.55
C PHE A 318 -1.96 5.24 -5.39
N ASN A 319 -0.71 5.72 -5.34
CA ASN A 319 -0.42 7.15 -5.23
C ASN A 319 -0.85 7.90 -6.51
N PHE A 320 -0.60 7.29 -7.68
CA PHE A 320 -1.05 7.84 -8.95
C PHE A 320 -2.57 7.74 -9.11
N MET A 321 -3.21 6.71 -8.54
CA MET A 321 -4.67 6.65 -8.46
C MET A 321 -5.24 7.79 -7.61
N GLY A 322 -4.62 8.10 -6.46
CA GLY A 322 -4.97 9.26 -5.64
C GLY A 322 -4.83 10.59 -6.41
N GLN A 323 -3.74 10.75 -7.15
CA GLN A 323 -3.52 11.92 -7.99
C GLN A 323 -4.53 12.05 -9.14
N LEU A 324 -5.01 10.94 -9.70
CA LEU A 324 -6.09 10.94 -10.68
C LEU A 324 -7.43 11.35 -10.05
N LEU A 325 -7.72 10.92 -8.82
CA LEU A 325 -8.90 11.36 -8.07
C LEU A 325 -8.87 12.87 -7.78
N ASP A 326 -7.71 13.39 -7.40
CA ASP A 326 -7.52 14.84 -7.24
C ASP A 326 -7.73 15.56 -8.58
N PHE A 327 -7.17 15.02 -9.67
CA PHE A 327 -7.33 15.58 -11.01
C PHE A 327 -8.78 15.59 -11.49
N GLU A 328 -9.55 14.51 -11.26
CA GLU A 328 -10.98 14.45 -11.56
C GLU A 328 -11.74 15.61 -10.91
N ARG A 329 -11.44 15.88 -9.63
CA ARG A 329 -11.98 17.03 -8.88
C ARG A 329 -11.62 18.36 -9.53
N THR A 330 -10.38 18.54 -9.97
CA THR A 330 -9.97 19.79 -10.65
C THR A 330 -10.65 20.00 -12.00
N LEU A 331 -11.05 18.92 -12.68
CA LEU A 331 -11.79 18.99 -13.95
C LEU A 331 -13.30 19.22 -13.74
N GLY A 332 -13.81 19.14 -12.51
CA GLY A 332 -15.23 19.29 -12.22
C GLY A 332 -16.09 18.15 -12.78
N LEU A 333 -15.51 16.97 -12.98
CA LEU A 333 -16.22 15.80 -13.49
C LEU A 333 -16.96 15.12 -12.34
N ASN A 334 -18.29 15.09 -12.39
CA ASN A 334 -19.09 14.36 -11.44
C ASN A 334 -19.28 12.93 -11.95
N SER A 335 -18.96 11.92 -11.13
CA SER A 335 -19.44 10.57 -11.40
C SER A 335 -20.97 10.61 -11.41
N PRO A 336 -21.67 10.10 -12.45
CA PRO A 336 -23.11 9.97 -12.41
C PRO A 336 -23.48 9.24 -11.13
N THR A 337 -24.39 9.81 -10.35
CA THR A 337 -25.04 9.10 -9.24
C THR A 337 -25.50 7.74 -9.77
N CYS A 338 -25.14 6.69 -9.04
CA CYS A 338 -25.28 5.29 -9.43
C CYS A 338 -26.74 4.78 -9.53
N ASP A 339 -27.72 5.66 -9.74
CA ASP A 339 -29.15 5.32 -9.64
C ASP A 339 -29.79 4.91 -10.98
N ASN A 340 -29.02 4.72 -12.08
CA ASN A 340 -29.61 4.35 -13.39
C ASN A 340 -28.77 3.38 -14.27
N ARG A 341 -27.75 2.68 -13.75
CA ARG A 341 -27.00 1.70 -14.57
C ARG A 341 -27.61 0.30 -14.48
N SER A 342 -27.82 -0.34 -15.64
CA SER A 342 -28.33 -1.71 -15.73
C SER A 342 -27.36 -2.72 -15.07
N PRO A 343 -27.83 -3.85 -14.50
CA PRO A 343 -27.00 -4.79 -13.71
C PRO A 343 -25.86 -5.52 -14.44
N LYS A 344 -25.58 -5.18 -15.70
CA LYS A 344 -24.58 -5.88 -16.53
C LYS A 344 -23.20 -5.21 -16.55
N ASP A 345 -23.06 -3.99 -16.04
CA ASP A 345 -21.78 -3.25 -16.04
C ASP A 345 -21.20 -3.17 -14.60
N GLN A 346 -20.45 -4.20 -14.19
CA GLN A 346 -19.64 -4.13 -12.97
C GLN A 346 -18.43 -3.22 -13.19
N LEU A 347 -18.26 -2.21 -12.33
CA LEU A 347 -17.11 -1.30 -12.34
C LEU A 347 -15.84 -2.04 -11.90
N PHE A 348 -14.71 -1.85 -12.58
CA PHE A 348 -13.44 -2.46 -12.18
C PHE A 348 -12.76 -1.71 -11.03
N PHE A 349 -13.23 -0.51 -10.71
CA PHE A 349 -12.76 0.31 -9.62
C PHE A 349 -13.96 0.98 -8.93
N THR A 350 -14.07 0.81 -7.62
CA THR A 350 -15.08 1.49 -6.80
C THR A 350 -14.38 2.52 -5.93
N THR A 351 -14.71 3.79 -6.14
CA THR A 351 -14.30 4.87 -5.24
C THR A 351 -15.08 4.77 -3.92
N PRO A 352 -14.49 5.14 -2.76
CA PRO A 352 -15.21 5.17 -1.47
C PRO A 352 -16.36 6.19 -1.37
N THR A 353 -16.76 6.87 -2.45
CA THR A 353 -17.70 8.00 -2.42
C THR A 353 -19.14 7.68 -2.82
N ASN A 354 -19.57 6.41 -2.83
CA ASN A 354 -20.98 6.09 -3.11
C ASN A 354 -21.89 6.43 -1.91
N HIS A 355 -22.46 7.64 -1.94
CA HIS A 355 -23.79 7.90 -1.37
C HIS A 355 -24.81 7.09 -2.19
N ASN A 356 -25.25 5.94 -1.68
CA ASN A 356 -26.41 5.08 -2.06
C ASN A 356 -26.10 3.58 -2.20
N VAL A 357 -25.40 2.97 -1.23
CA VAL A 357 -25.34 1.48 -1.12
C VAL A 357 -26.44 0.92 -0.18
N PHE A 358 -27.44 1.73 0.21
CA PHE A 358 -28.62 1.21 0.92
C PHE A 358 -29.89 1.91 0.44
N GLN A 359 -30.47 1.46 -0.67
CA GLN A 359 -31.92 1.61 -0.86
C GLN A 359 -32.60 0.51 -0.05
N LEU A 360 -33.12 0.92 1.12
CA LEU A 360 -34.03 0.15 1.95
C LEU A 360 -35.41 0.20 1.30
N ASP A 361 -35.94 -0.95 0.90
CA ASP A 361 -37.38 -1.10 0.72
C ASP A 361 -38.08 -0.90 2.07
N THR A 362 -39.17 -0.15 1.99
CA THR A 362 -39.92 0.44 3.08
C THR A 362 -40.67 -0.63 3.87
N LEU A 363 -40.42 -0.73 5.19
CA LEU A 363 -41.44 -0.63 6.26
C LEU A 363 -40.84 -0.93 7.66
N GLU A 364 -41.06 0.04 8.56
CA GLU A 364 -41.15 -0.11 10.03
C GLU A 364 -39.97 -0.70 10.81
N SER A 365 -38.82 0.00 10.83
CA SER A 365 -37.93 -0.05 12.01
C SER A 365 -36.99 1.16 12.10
N THR A 366 -37.55 2.36 12.10
CA THR A 366 -36.82 3.63 12.25
C THR A 366 -36.93 4.16 13.67
N ARG A 367 -35.87 4.04 14.48
CA ARG A 367 -35.41 5.13 15.38
C ARG A 367 -34.02 4.96 16.00
N ASP A 368 -33.50 3.75 16.17
CA ASP A 368 -32.25 3.58 16.96
C ASP A 368 -30.94 3.55 16.16
N LYS A 369 -30.99 3.38 14.83
CA LYS A 369 -29.77 3.24 14.01
C LYS A 369 -29.26 4.54 13.36
N LEU A 370 -30.02 5.63 13.36
CA LEU A 370 -29.60 6.91 12.79
C LEU A 370 -28.64 7.73 13.67
N ARG A 371 -28.48 7.41 14.96
CA ARG A 371 -27.56 8.15 15.84
C ARG A 371 -26.10 7.70 15.78
N HIS A 372 -25.82 6.47 15.33
CA HIS A 372 -24.46 5.93 15.34
C HIS A 372 -23.62 6.34 14.10
N SER A 373 -24.24 6.51 12.93
CA SER A 373 -23.49 6.79 11.69
C SER A 373 -23.00 8.25 11.55
N ALA A 374 -23.78 9.22 12.04
CA ALA A 374 -23.36 10.62 12.08
C ALA A 374 -22.21 10.86 13.06
N VAL A 375 -22.19 10.13 14.19
CA VAL A 375 -21.14 10.23 15.21
C VAL A 375 -19.82 9.64 14.71
N VAL A 376 -19.85 8.50 14.01
CA VAL A 376 -18.62 7.85 13.50
C VAL A 376 -17.91 8.69 12.44
N ASN A 377 -18.63 9.30 11.49
CA ASN A 377 -18.01 10.17 10.48
C ASN A 377 -17.54 11.52 11.04
N LEU A 378 -18.22 12.06 12.07
CA LEU A 378 -17.78 13.27 12.78
C LEU A 378 -16.51 13.00 13.61
N VAL A 379 -16.40 11.81 14.21
CA VAL A 379 -15.23 11.36 14.99
C VAL A 379 -14.03 11.12 14.06
N ILE A 380 -14.21 10.45 12.92
CA ILE A 380 -13.12 10.19 11.96
C ILE A 380 -12.60 11.48 11.31
N ASN A 381 -13.47 12.43 10.96
CA ASN A 381 -13.02 13.71 10.40
C ASN A 381 -12.37 14.62 11.45
N ARG A 382 -12.82 14.59 12.72
CA ARG A 382 -12.13 15.34 13.81
C ARG A 382 -10.78 14.73 14.19
N LEU A 383 -10.63 13.41 14.11
CA LEU A 383 -9.38 12.68 14.37
C LEU A 383 -8.26 13.02 13.37
N LEU A 384 -8.61 13.54 12.19
CA LEU A 384 -7.65 13.88 11.13
C LEU A 384 -7.22 15.35 11.15
N THR A 385 -7.87 16.22 11.93
CA THR A 385 -7.64 17.67 11.87
C THR A 385 -7.24 18.33 13.19
N ASP A 386 -7.40 17.71 14.36
CA ASP A 386 -7.00 18.34 15.63
C ASP A 386 -6.59 17.32 16.73
N PRO A 387 -5.30 17.26 17.12
CA PRO A 387 -4.82 16.34 18.16
C PRO A 387 -5.40 16.59 19.56
N LEU A 388 -5.85 17.81 19.88
CA LEU A 388 -6.38 18.15 21.22
C LEU A 388 -7.83 17.66 21.42
N ALA A 389 -8.64 17.66 20.36
CA ALA A 389 -10.02 17.18 20.41
C ALA A 389 -10.13 15.67 20.68
N SER A 390 -9.09 14.91 20.31
CA SER A 390 -9.05 13.46 20.53
C SER A 390 -8.73 13.08 21.98
N PHE A 391 -8.05 13.96 22.71
CA PHE A 391 -7.67 13.76 24.11
C PHE A 391 -8.84 14.09 25.06
N LEU A 392 -9.59 15.16 24.80
CA LEU A 392 -10.78 15.54 25.59
C LEU A 392 -11.93 14.54 25.46
N MET A 393 -12.13 13.94 24.29
CA MET A 393 -13.13 12.87 24.08
C MET A 393 -12.74 11.57 24.78
N PHE A 394 -11.45 11.32 24.99
CA PHE A 394 -10.97 10.15 25.73
C PHE A 394 -11.18 10.34 27.24
N LEU A 395 -10.91 11.53 27.78
CA LEU A 395 -11.17 11.86 29.20
C LEU A 395 -12.65 11.81 29.56
N SER A 396 -13.52 12.36 28.69
CA SER A 396 -14.98 12.31 28.88
C SER A 396 -15.53 10.86 28.85
N SER A 397 -14.89 9.97 28.11
CA SER A 397 -15.30 8.56 28.05
C SER A 397 -14.79 7.73 29.25
N VAL A 398 -13.68 8.14 29.88
CA VAL A 398 -13.15 7.51 31.11
C VAL A 398 -13.97 7.93 32.33
N THR A 399 -14.36 9.20 32.46
CA THR A 399 -15.20 9.68 33.59
C THR A 399 -16.62 9.10 33.55
N GLN A 400 -17.17 8.83 32.36
CA GLN A 400 -18.52 8.30 32.19
C GLN A 400 -18.66 6.80 32.49
N THR A 401 -17.56 6.08 32.75
CA THR A 401 -17.59 4.67 33.19
C THR A 401 -17.72 4.50 34.71
N ARG A 402 -17.81 5.58 35.49
CA ARG A 402 -17.91 5.51 36.96
C ARG A 402 -19.34 5.47 37.52
N SER A 403 -20.39 5.67 36.70
CA SER A 403 -21.78 5.82 37.19
C SER A 403 -22.76 4.70 36.83
N GLY A 404 -22.31 3.60 36.23
CA GLY A 404 -23.24 2.53 35.87
C GLY A 404 -22.57 1.20 35.63
N PHE A 405 -22.25 0.47 36.69
CA PHE A 405 -22.45 -0.98 36.85
C PHE A 405 -21.81 -1.38 38.17
N GLY A 406 -22.56 -2.15 38.98
CA GLY A 406 -22.10 -2.68 40.24
C GLY A 406 -20.78 -3.45 40.11
N SER A 407 -19.99 -3.34 41.17
CA SER A 407 -18.72 -4.01 41.44
C SER A 407 -18.54 -5.39 40.77
N PRO A 408 -17.37 -5.59 40.13
CA PRO A 408 -16.61 -6.82 40.34
C PRO A 408 -15.10 -6.53 40.60
N PRO A 409 -14.31 -7.54 40.99
CA PRO A 409 -13.21 -7.37 41.93
C PRO A 409 -11.88 -7.22 41.20
N TYR A 410 -11.40 -6.00 41.01
CA TYR A 410 -9.98 -5.78 40.73
C TYR A 410 -9.48 -4.58 41.53
N SER A 411 -8.38 -4.79 42.25
CA SER A 411 -7.83 -3.80 43.16
C SER A 411 -7.38 -2.55 42.39
N LEU A 412 -7.64 -1.37 42.94
CA LEU A 412 -7.29 -0.04 42.43
C LEU A 412 -5.80 0.17 42.05
N ARG A 413 -4.92 -0.81 42.31
CA ARG A 413 -3.50 -0.77 41.94
C ARG A 413 -3.21 -1.21 40.51
N GLU A 414 -4.09 -1.97 39.85
CA GLU A 414 -3.82 -2.52 38.51
C GLU A 414 -4.21 -1.58 37.36
N ALA A 415 -5.18 -0.67 37.58
CA ALA A 415 -5.57 0.34 36.58
C ALA A 415 -4.48 1.41 36.35
N SER A 416 -3.76 1.81 37.40
CA SER A 416 -2.68 2.81 37.33
C SER A 416 -1.45 2.33 36.54
N VAL A 417 -1.26 1.01 36.41
CA VAL A 417 -0.12 0.42 35.70
C VAL A 417 -0.36 0.40 34.19
N LEU A 418 -1.61 0.20 33.75
CA LEU A 418 -2.00 0.20 32.35
C LEU A 418 -1.94 1.60 31.73
N GLU A 419 -2.25 2.64 32.50
CA GLU A 419 -2.18 4.03 32.06
C GLU A 419 -0.74 4.51 31.81
N ARG A 420 0.21 4.02 32.61
CA ARG A 420 1.66 4.30 32.47
C ARG A 420 2.32 3.64 31.26
N LEU A 421 1.69 2.61 30.67
CA LEU A 421 2.27 1.84 29.57
C LEU A 421 1.77 2.26 28.17
N LEU A 422 0.77 3.15 28.10
CA LEU A 422 0.08 3.49 26.85
C LEU A 422 0.30 4.94 26.36
N LEU A 423 0.89 5.84 27.16
CA LEU A 423 1.16 7.23 26.77
C LEU A 423 2.65 7.52 26.54
N PRO A 424 3.03 8.25 25.47
CA PRO A 424 4.38 8.78 25.30
C PRO A 424 4.75 9.71 26.48
N PRO A 425 6.01 9.73 26.97
CA PRO A 425 6.40 10.42 28.21
C PRO A 425 6.02 11.91 28.28
N GLY A 426 6.02 12.61 27.14
CA GLY A 426 5.66 14.03 27.07
C GLY A 426 4.15 14.31 27.19
N LEU A 427 3.30 13.36 26.79
CA LEU A 427 1.84 13.47 26.92
C LEU A 427 1.36 13.07 28.32
N TYR A 428 2.07 12.17 29.00
CA TYR A 428 1.78 11.84 30.40
C TYR A 428 2.00 13.02 31.33
N ALA A 429 3.06 13.81 31.12
CA ALA A 429 3.31 15.02 31.91
C ALA A 429 2.22 16.10 31.72
N LEU A 430 1.71 16.27 30.50
CA LEU A 430 0.61 17.18 30.21
C LEU A 430 -0.73 16.68 30.76
N HIS A 431 -0.97 15.37 30.75
CA HIS A 431 -2.15 14.77 31.37
C HIS A 431 -2.16 14.94 32.89
N VAL A 432 -1.01 14.70 33.54
CA VAL A 432 -0.87 14.89 35.00
C VAL A 432 -0.97 16.37 35.38
N ALA A 433 -0.52 17.30 34.53
CA ALA A 433 -0.72 18.73 34.74
C ALA A 433 -2.20 19.12 34.59
N ALA A 434 -2.88 18.63 33.55
CA ALA A 434 -4.30 18.91 33.34
C ALA A 434 -5.21 18.32 34.43
N GLN A 435 -4.86 17.17 35.01
CA GLN A 435 -5.60 16.60 36.15
C GLN A 435 -5.42 17.42 37.44
N LYS A 436 -4.27 18.06 37.62
CA LYS A 436 -4.05 18.98 38.74
C LYS A 436 -4.83 20.26 38.58
N ASP A 437 -4.91 20.79 37.37
CA ASP A 437 -5.69 21.99 37.07
C ASP A 437 -7.21 21.72 37.24
N GLU A 438 -7.69 20.52 36.85
CA GLU A 438 -9.10 20.11 37.08
C GLU A 438 -9.41 19.87 38.58
N GLU A 439 -8.50 19.27 39.37
CA GLU A 439 -8.67 19.11 40.82
C GLU A 439 -8.67 20.46 41.56
N GLU A 440 -7.83 21.41 41.15
CA GLU A 440 -7.83 22.77 41.72
C GLU A 440 -9.11 23.56 41.36
N GLU A 441 -9.69 23.34 40.17
CA GLU A 441 -10.94 23.99 39.74
C GLU A 441 -12.18 23.39 40.45
N GLU A 442 -12.21 22.07 40.69
CA GLU A 442 -13.26 21.40 41.48
C GLU A 442 -13.24 21.82 42.97
N GLU A 443 -12.06 21.92 43.60
CA GLU A 443 -11.94 22.42 44.99
C GLU A 443 -12.45 23.86 45.11
N GLN A 444 -12.23 24.69 44.08
CA GLN A 444 -12.67 26.09 44.07
C GLN A 444 -14.18 26.23 43.83
N GLU A 445 -14.79 25.33 43.05
CA GLU A 445 -16.25 25.27 42.90
C GLU A 445 -16.97 24.74 44.14
N GLU A 446 -16.36 23.82 44.89
CA GLU A 446 -16.90 23.32 46.16
C GLU A 446 -16.81 24.41 47.24
N GLU A 447 -15.69 25.13 47.33
CA GLU A 447 -15.53 26.26 48.27
C GLU A 447 -16.51 27.42 47.97
N ASN A 448 -16.85 27.65 46.69
CA ASN A 448 -17.84 28.66 46.32
C ASN A 448 -19.28 28.20 46.63
N ARG A 449 -19.59 26.91 46.47
CA ARG A 449 -20.90 26.34 46.85
C ARG A 449 -21.13 26.41 48.35
N ASP A 450 -20.12 26.10 49.16
CA ASP A 450 -20.23 26.20 50.62
C ASP A 450 -20.47 27.65 51.07
N LYS A 451 -19.87 28.64 50.40
CA LYS A 451 -20.11 30.07 50.67
C LYS A 451 -21.52 30.52 50.29
N ASP A 452 -22.04 30.05 49.16
CA ASP A 452 -23.41 30.35 48.73
C ASP A 452 -24.44 29.73 49.68
N GLU A 453 -24.18 28.52 50.20
CA GLU A 453 -25.05 27.87 51.20
C GLU A 453 -25.02 28.60 52.56
N GLU A 454 -23.85 29.09 52.99
CA GLU A 454 -23.73 29.91 54.21
C GLU A 454 -24.49 31.26 54.05
N GLU A 455 -24.42 31.91 52.89
CA GLU A 455 -25.11 33.18 52.63
C GLU A 455 -26.65 32.99 52.58
N GLU A 456 -27.14 31.90 51.99
CA GLU A 456 -28.57 31.56 52.03
C GLU A 456 -29.07 31.22 53.45
N GLU A 457 -28.22 30.62 54.30
CA GLU A 457 -28.58 30.31 55.68
C GLU A 457 -28.60 31.58 56.56
N GLU A 458 -27.70 32.53 56.32
CA GLU A 458 -27.75 33.86 56.95
C GLU A 458 -29.01 34.62 56.57
N ASP A 459 -29.38 34.65 55.29
CA ASP A 459 -30.60 35.33 54.82
C ASP A 459 -31.88 34.71 55.41
N ARG A 460 -31.96 33.37 55.46
CA ARG A 460 -33.08 32.67 56.12
C ARG A 460 -33.15 32.99 57.61
N ASN A 461 -32.01 33.12 58.28
CA ASN A 461 -31.97 33.46 59.70
C ASN A 461 -32.32 34.94 59.95
N GLU A 462 -31.98 35.83 59.02
CA GLU A 462 -32.36 37.25 59.10
C GLU A 462 -33.87 37.44 58.86
N GLU A 463 -34.46 36.69 57.93
CA GLU A 463 -35.89 36.69 57.67
C GLU A 463 -36.69 36.16 58.88
N LYS A 464 -36.23 35.06 59.49
CA LYS A 464 -36.81 34.54 60.75
C LYS A 464 -36.72 35.55 61.90
N LYS A 465 -35.62 36.30 62.02
CA LYS A 465 -35.49 37.39 63.02
C LYS A 465 -36.46 38.54 62.75
N LYS A 466 -36.69 38.90 61.48
CA LYS A 466 -37.67 39.93 61.08
C LYS A 466 -39.10 39.49 61.41
N GLU A 467 -39.45 38.22 61.21
CA GLU A 467 -40.75 37.65 61.60
C GLU A 467 -40.94 37.59 63.12
N GLN A 468 -39.94 37.17 63.88
CA GLN A 468 -40.01 37.13 65.34
C GLN A 468 -40.19 38.53 65.96
N ASN A 469 -39.47 39.53 65.46
CA ASN A 469 -39.62 40.92 65.90
C ASN A 469 -40.97 41.54 65.53
N LYS A 470 -41.61 41.08 64.45
CA LYS A 470 -42.99 41.47 64.11
C LYS A 470 -43.99 40.86 65.10
N SER A 471 -43.75 39.64 65.55
CA SER A 471 -44.61 38.93 66.50
C SER A 471 -44.45 39.38 67.96
N THR A 472 -43.38 40.09 68.34
CA THR A 472 -43.21 40.67 69.69
C THR A 472 -43.71 42.12 69.80
N LYS A 473 -44.11 42.73 68.69
CA LYS A 473 -44.57 44.12 68.60
C LYS A 473 -46.07 44.25 68.29
N ALA A 474 -46.77 43.12 68.24
CA ALA A 474 -48.22 42.95 68.25
C ALA A 474 -48.62 42.30 69.58
#